data_AF-F9QCD7-F1
#
_entry.id   AF-F9QCD7-F1
#
_cell.length_a   1.000
_cell.length_b   1.000
_cell.length_c   1.000
_cell.angle_alpha   90.00
_cell.angle_beta   90.00
_cell.angle_gamma   90.00
#
_symmetry.space_group_name_H-M   'P 1'
#
loop_
_entity.id
_entity.type
_entity.pdbx_description
1 polymer ?
#
loop_
_entity_poly.entity_id
_entity_poly.type
_entity_poly.pdbx_seq_one_letter_code
_entity_poly.pdbx_strand_id
1 'polypeptide(L)'
;MSKIKLFLSEEEIKNEINEAQEKLKNGIIQEKTIPEYWTRGINKTLSRKKLIILSIFTGLFGIDRFYLGKKISGITKLIFTLLGVMTAILIINFKPWNITDISTLVNVWIFITLEFVLVLGFYITDIAISFKNPRDSEFRSVK
;
A
#
# COMPACT_ATOMS: atom_id res chain seq x y z
N MET A 1 -36.04 -25.87 -9.60
CA MET A 1 -34.65 -25.44 -9.36
C MET A 1 -34.63 -23.92 -9.47
N SER A 2 -34.60 -23.16 -8.37
CA SER A 2 -34.63 -21.69 -8.42
C SER A 2 -33.27 -21.17 -8.85
N LYS A 3 -33.25 -20.20 -9.78
CA LYS A 3 -32.02 -19.53 -10.21
C LYS A 3 -31.51 -18.68 -9.05
N ILE A 4 -30.31 -18.98 -8.56
CA ILE A 4 -29.63 -18.16 -7.56
C ILE A 4 -29.27 -16.83 -8.24
N LYS A 5 -29.94 -15.75 -7.85
CA LYS A 5 -29.67 -14.40 -8.34
C LYS A 5 -28.50 -13.84 -7.53
N LEU A 6 -27.34 -13.64 -8.17
CA LEU A 6 -26.10 -13.19 -7.53
C LEU A 6 -26.08 -11.70 -7.22
N PHE A 7 -26.95 -10.91 -7.85
CA PHE A 7 -27.01 -9.45 -7.69
C PHE A 7 -28.46 -8.99 -7.66
N LEU A 8 -28.76 -8.09 -6.72
CA LEU A 8 -30.03 -7.39 -6.62
C LEU A 8 -30.09 -6.26 -7.66
N SER A 9 -31.28 -5.97 -8.18
CA SER A 9 -31.51 -4.76 -8.99
C SER A 9 -31.49 -3.51 -8.12
N GLU A 10 -31.31 -2.33 -8.71
CA GLU A 10 -31.34 -1.06 -7.96
C GLU A 10 -32.67 -0.85 -7.21
N GLU A 11 -33.79 -1.31 -7.78
CA GLU A 11 -35.10 -1.24 -7.15
C GLU A 11 -35.22 -2.20 -5.96
N GLU A 12 -34.70 -3.43 -6.09
CA GLU A 12 -34.64 -4.39 -4.98
C GLU A 12 -33.78 -3.85 -3.83
N ILE A 13 -32.63 -3.24 -4.15
CA ILE A 13 -31.75 -2.60 -3.17
C ILE A 13 -32.47 -1.44 -2.46
N LYS A 14 -33.18 -0.58 -3.19
CA LYS A 14 -33.95 0.53 -2.60
C LYS A 14 -35.05 0.03 -1.67
N ASN A 15 -35.76 -1.03 -2.07
CA ASN A 15 -36.81 -1.62 -1.24
C ASN A 15 -36.25 -2.25 0.04
N GLU A 16 -35.14 -2.99 -0.04
CA GLU A 16 -34.49 -3.54 1.15
C GLU A 16 -33.98 -2.45 2.11
N ILE A 17 -33.43 -1.35 1.58
CA ILE A 17 -32.99 -0.21 2.40
C ILE A 17 -34.18 0.42 3.12
N ASN A 18 -35.29 0.67 2.42
CA ASN A 18 -36.50 1.25 3.01
C ASN A 18 -37.08 0.33 4.09
N GLU A 19 -37.14 -0.98 3.83
CA GLU A 19 -37.60 -1.98 4.80
C GLU A 19 -36.70 -2.03 6.04
N ALA A 20 -35.38 -1.97 5.86
CA ALA A 20 -34.44 -1.89 6.97
C ALA A 20 -34.62 -0.61 7.80
N GLN A 21 -34.90 0.52 7.15
CA GLN A 21 -35.18 1.80 7.83
C GLN A 21 -36.51 1.78 8.59
N GLU A 22 -37.56 1.16 8.04
CA GLU A 22 -38.82 0.96 8.77
C GLU A 22 -38.62 0.05 9.98
N LYS A 23 -37.90 -1.06 9.82
CA LYS A 23 -37.56 -1.97 10.93
C LYS A 23 -36.73 -1.28 12.01
N LEU A 24 -35.88 -0.33 11.63
CA LEU A 24 -35.14 0.53 12.56
C LEU A 24 -36.09 1.48 13.33
N LYS A 25 -36.98 2.18 12.61
CA LYS A 25 -37.98 3.08 13.21
C LYS A 25 -38.94 2.36 14.16
N ASN A 26 -39.33 1.13 13.80
CA ASN A 26 -40.24 0.31 14.59
C ASN A 26 -39.52 -0.41 15.74
N GLY A 27 -38.21 -0.20 15.92
CA GLY A 27 -37.42 -0.81 16.99
C GLY A 27 -37.22 -2.32 16.87
N ILE A 28 -37.54 -2.91 15.71
CA ILE A 28 -37.35 -4.33 15.39
C ILE A 28 -35.86 -4.63 15.23
N ILE A 29 -35.13 -3.69 14.62
CA ILE A 29 -33.68 -3.73 14.48
C ILE A 29 -33.10 -2.55 15.25
N GLN A 30 -32.08 -2.81 16.06
CA GLN A 30 -31.29 -1.75 16.69
C GLN A 30 -30.04 -1.50 15.84
N GLU A 31 -29.70 -0.23 15.62
CA GLU A 31 -28.44 0.12 14.98
C GLU A 31 -27.32 -0.35 15.89
N LYS A 32 -26.66 -1.45 15.52
CA LYS A 32 -25.52 -1.96 16.27
C LYS A 32 -24.38 -0.98 16.01
N THR A 33 -24.17 -0.04 16.94
CA THR A 33 -22.98 0.80 16.92
C THR A 33 -21.79 -0.10 16.72
N ILE A 34 -20.99 0.15 15.66
CA ILE A 34 -19.79 -0.63 15.38
C ILE A 34 -19.01 -0.70 16.69
N PRO A 35 -18.79 -1.89 17.26
CA PRO A 35 -18.23 -1.99 18.59
C PRO A 35 -16.91 -1.25 18.64
N GLU A 36 -16.65 -0.51 19.71
CA GLU A 36 -15.49 0.39 19.77
C GLU A 36 -14.16 -0.34 19.54
N TYR A 37 -14.10 -1.65 19.82
CA TYR A 37 -12.97 -2.52 19.53
C TYR A 37 -12.77 -2.87 18.04
N TRP A 38 -13.80 -2.78 17.20
CA TRP A 38 -13.65 -2.81 15.72
C TRP A 38 -12.99 -1.53 15.21
N THR A 39 -13.09 -0.43 15.97
CA THR A 39 -12.41 0.83 15.71
C THR A 39 -11.17 1.05 16.59
N ARG A 40 -10.77 0.07 17.41
CA ARG A 40 -9.53 0.16 18.20
C ARG A 40 -8.34 0.18 17.25
N GLY A 41 -7.50 1.20 17.41
CA GLY A 41 -6.31 1.40 16.57
C GLY A 41 -6.55 2.31 15.36
N ILE A 42 -7.78 2.78 15.12
CA ILE A 42 -8.01 3.83 14.11
C ILE A 42 -7.45 5.14 14.65
N ASN A 43 -6.24 5.47 14.23
CA ASN A 43 -5.64 6.74 14.55
C ASN A 43 -6.34 7.84 13.72
N LYS A 44 -7.23 8.61 14.37
CA LYS A 44 -7.99 9.72 13.75
C LYS A 44 -7.10 10.79 13.11
N THR A 45 -5.81 10.84 13.43
CA THR A 45 -4.86 11.79 12.84
C THR A 45 -4.29 11.34 11.49
N LEU A 46 -4.50 10.08 11.12
CA LEU A 46 -4.06 9.53 9.85
C LEU A 46 -5.02 9.94 8.74
N SER A 47 -4.47 10.43 7.62
CA SER A 47 -5.23 10.81 6.42
C SER A 47 -4.70 10.08 5.20
N ARG A 48 -5.61 9.55 4.38
CA ARG A 48 -5.26 8.77 3.19
C ARG A 48 -4.54 9.63 2.16
N LYS A 49 -4.95 10.89 2.04
CA LYS A 49 -4.30 11.87 1.15
C LYS A 49 -2.86 12.12 1.57
N LYS A 50 -2.60 12.36 2.87
CA LYS A 50 -1.24 12.56 3.39
C LYS A 50 -0.38 11.33 3.14
N LEU A 51 -0.93 10.14 3.37
CA LEU A 51 -0.24 8.88 3.14
C LEU A 51 0.14 8.69 1.67
N ILE A 52 -0.76 8.94 0.71
CA ILE A 52 -0.45 8.84 -0.73
C ILE A 52 0.68 9.81 -1.10
N ILE A 53 0.62 11.05 -0.61
CA ILE A 53 1.66 12.06 -0.84
C ILE A 53 3.00 11.56 -0.26
N LEU A 54 3.00 11.03 0.96
CA LEU A 54 4.20 10.45 1.57
C LEU A 54 4.70 9.22 0.77
N SER A 55 3.83 8.33 0.32
CA SER A 55 4.24 7.19 -0.51
C SER A 55 4.87 7.62 -1.83
N ILE A 56 4.38 8.69 -2.45
CA ILE A 56 4.98 9.22 -3.69
C ILE A 56 6.34 9.87 -3.40
N PHE A 57 6.43 10.85 -2.50
CA PHE A 57 7.67 11.61 -2.35
C PHE A 57 8.72 10.93 -1.47
N THR A 58 8.28 10.13 -0.50
CA THR A 58 9.14 9.57 0.55
C THR A 58 8.95 8.06 0.75
N GLY A 59 8.24 7.40 -0.16
CA GLY A 59 7.93 5.97 -0.07
C GLY A 59 9.15 5.06 -0.22
N LEU A 60 10.23 5.50 -0.88
CA LEU A 60 11.50 4.79 -0.91
C LEU A 60 12.11 4.71 0.50
N PHE A 61 12.11 5.83 1.23
CA PHE A 61 12.63 5.90 2.61
C PHE A 61 11.73 5.23 3.65
N GLY A 62 10.54 4.78 3.27
CA GLY A 62 9.58 4.12 4.17
C GLY A 62 8.85 5.03 5.14
N ILE A 63 8.89 6.35 4.91
CA ILE A 63 8.20 7.35 5.74
C ILE A 63 6.68 7.13 5.75
N ASP A 64 6.12 6.69 4.62
CA ASP A 64 4.72 6.30 4.51
C ASP A 64 4.34 5.13 5.45
N ARG A 65 5.25 4.17 5.64
CA ARG A 65 5.05 3.05 6.57
C ARG A 65 5.25 3.45 8.02
N PHE A 66 6.20 4.35 8.31
CA PHE A 66 6.33 4.93 9.65
C PHE A 66 5.12 5.77 10.04
N TYR A 67 4.52 6.49 9.09
CA TYR A 67 3.28 7.23 9.30
C TYR A 67 2.13 6.32 9.73
N LEU A 68 2.06 5.10 9.17
CA LEU A 68 1.10 4.06 9.58
C LEU A 68 1.50 3.34 10.88
N GLY A 69 2.61 3.67 11.53
CA GLY A 69 3.11 2.99 12.71
C GLY A 69 3.81 1.64 12.43
N LYS A 70 4.01 1.27 11.16
CA LYS A 70 4.58 -0.03 10.74
C LYS A 70 6.10 0.02 10.69
N LYS A 71 6.71 0.03 11.88
CA LYS A 71 8.17 0.17 12.07
C LYS A 71 8.99 -0.83 11.25
N ILE A 72 8.62 -2.12 11.25
CA ILE A 72 9.38 -3.16 10.53
C ILE A 72 9.39 -2.88 9.03
N SER A 73 8.23 -2.66 8.42
CA SER A 73 8.15 -2.39 6.97
C SER A 73 8.82 -1.08 6.58
N GLY A 74 8.78 -0.06 7.44
CA GLY A 74 9.51 1.20 7.23
C GLY A 74 11.03 0.97 7.29
N ILE A 75 11.52 0.21 8.26
CA ILE A 75 12.94 -0.16 8.37
C ILE A 75 13.40 -0.97 7.17
N THR A 76 12.61 -1.95 6.71
CA THR A 76 12.93 -2.73 5.51
C THR A 76 13.14 -1.83 4.30
N LYS A 77 12.21 -0.91 4.04
CA LYS A 77 12.33 0.09 2.96
C LYS A 77 13.58 0.95 3.09
N LEU A 78 13.87 1.42 4.30
CA LEU A 78 15.05 2.22 4.57
C LEU A 78 16.35 1.45 4.27
N ILE A 79 16.44 0.19 4.69
CA ILE A 79 17.61 -0.67 4.41
C ILE A 79 17.80 -0.85 2.91
N PHE A 80 16.74 -1.15 2.16
CA PHE A 80 16.83 -1.28 0.69
C PHE A 80 17.29 0.02 0.02
N THR A 81 16.81 1.17 0.51
CA THR A 81 17.25 2.47 -0.02
C THR A 81 18.73 2.72 0.29
N LEU A 82 19.19 2.41 1.51
CA LEU A 82 20.60 2.56 1.89
C LEU A 82 21.51 1.65 1.06
N LEU A 83 21.10 0.42 0.80
CA LEU A 83 21.84 -0.50 -0.07
C LEU A 83 21.95 0.06 -1.49
N GLY A 84 20.84 0.54 -2.07
CA GLY A 84 20.88 1.15 -3.42
C GLY A 84 21.78 2.39 -3.50
N VAL A 85 21.76 3.25 -2.47
CA VAL A 85 22.68 4.41 -2.39
C VAL A 85 24.13 3.96 -2.29
N MET A 86 24.43 2.96 -1.46
CA MET A 86 25.77 2.40 -1.32
C MET A 86 26.27 1.83 -2.65
N THR A 87 25.43 1.10 -3.38
CA THR A 87 25.79 0.59 -4.70
C THR A 87 26.05 1.72 -5.69
N ALA A 88 25.24 2.78 -5.71
CA ALA A 88 25.48 3.95 -6.55
C ALA A 88 26.83 4.63 -6.25
N ILE A 89 27.19 4.77 -4.97
CA ILE A 89 28.49 5.31 -4.55
C ILE A 89 29.62 4.40 -5.04
N LEU A 90 29.49 3.09 -4.91
CA LEU A 90 30.50 2.14 -5.39
C LEU A 90 30.69 2.24 -6.89
N ILE A 91 29.62 2.35 -7.68
CA ILE A 91 29.68 2.50 -9.14
C ILE A 91 30.46 3.76 -9.52
N ILE A 92 30.18 4.90 -8.87
CA ILE A 92 30.85 6.18 -9.15
C ILE A 92 32.35 6.10 -8.86
N ASN A 93 32.72 5.47 -7.74
CA ASN A 93 34.13 5.36 -7.32
C ASN A 93 34.90 4.30 -8.10
N PHE A 94 34.27 3.17 -8.42
CA PHE A 94 34.89 2.06 -9.13
C PHE A 94 35.10 2.37 -10.62
N LYS A 95 34.29 3.28 -11.20
CA LYS A 95 34.37 3.69 -12.60
C LYS A 95 34.35 2.49 -13.55
N PRO A 96 33.24 1.72 -13.58
CA PRO A 96 33.17 0.48 -14.38
C PRO A 96 33.42 0.70 -15.87
N TRP A 97 33.25 1.92 -16.39
CA TRP A 97 33.63 2.31 -17.75
C TRP A 97 35.14 2.22 -18.06
N ASN A 98 36.00 2.06 -17.05
CA ASN A 98 37.43 1.82 -17.23
C ASN A 98 37.77 0.33 -17.39
N ILE A 99 36.80 -0.57 -17.27
CA ILE A 99 37.01 -2.02 -17.43
C ILE A 99 37.19 -2.32 -18.92
N THR A 100 38.34 -2.89 -19.29
CA THR A 100 38.63 -3.29 -20.67
C THR A 100 38.10 -4.68 -21.02
N ASP A 101 37.85 -5.53 -20.02
CA ASP A 101 37.22 -6.83 -20.22
C ASP A 101 35.70 -6.67 -20.43
N ILE A 102 35.25 -6.93 -21.65
CA ILE A 102 33.86 -6.81 -22.08
C ILE A 102 32.95 -7.73 -21.25
N SER A 103 33.41 -8.94 -20.90
CA SER A 103 32.61 -9.89 -20.13
C SER A 103 32.29 -9.33 -18.73
N THR A 104 33.33 -8.86 -18.03
CA THR A 104 33.19 -8.20 -16.73
C THR A 104 32.30 -6.95 -16.82
N LEU A 105 32.49 -6.11 -17.84
CA LEU A 105 31.67 -4.90 -18.03
C LEU A 105 30.18 -5.24 -18.17
N VAL A 106 29.84 -6.23 -19.01
CA VAL A 106 28.46 -6.69 -19.22
C VAL A 106 27.85 -7.22 -17.92
N ASN A 107 28.59 -8.03 -17.17
CA ASN A 107 28.12 -8.58 -15.89
C ASN A 107 27.81 -7.49 -14.86
N VAL A 108 28.66 -6.47 -14.77
CA VAL A 108 28.44 -5.31 -13.89
C VAL A 108 27.15 -4.58 -14.29
N TRP A 109 26.95 -4.30 -15.58
CA TRP A 109 25.73 -3.62 -16.05
C TRP A 109 24.45 -4.42 -15.82
N ILE A 110 24.50 -5.74 -16.00
CA ILE A 110 23.37 -6.63 -15.69
C ILE A 110 23.03 -6.53 -14.20
N PHE A 111 24.04 -6.60 -13.33
CA PHE A 111 23.83 -6.53 -11.89
C PHE A 111 23.20 -5.19 -11.46
N ILE A 112 23.72 -4.07 -11.96
CA ILE A 112 23.19 -2.72 -11.71
C ILE A 112 21.72 -2.64 -12.18
N THR A 113 21.44 -3.13 -13.39
CA THR A 113 20.09 -3.08 -13.95
C THR A 113 19.10 -3.89 -13.12
N LEU A 114 19.48 -5.11 -12.70
CA LEU A 114 18.64 -5.96 -11.87
C LEU A 114 18.31 -5.31 -10.52
N GLU A 115 19.30 -4.70 -9.86
CA GLU A 115 19.09 -3.98 -8.61
C GLU A 115 18.11 -2.81 -8.78
N PHE A 116 18.29 -1.97 -9.79
CA PHE A 116 17.38 -0.86 -10.07
C PHE A 116 15.96 -1.33 -10.37
N VAL A 117 15.80 -2.40 -11.17
CA VAL A 117 14.49 -2.98 -11.48
C VAL A 117 13.82 -3.52 -10.21
N LEU A 118 14.57 -4.15 -9.31
CA LEU A 118 14.04 -4.64 -8.04
C LEU A 118 13.57 -3.47 -7.14
N VAL A 119 14.39 -2.45 -6.96
CA VAL A 119 14.05 -1.29 -6.11
C VAL A 119 12.86 -0.53 -6.68
N LEU A 120 12.88 -0.20 -7.98
CA LEU A 120 11.79 0.51 -8.64
C LEU A 120 10.52 -0.33 -8.71
N GLY A 121 10.64 -1.62 -9.02
CA GLY A 121 9.51 -2.55 -9.07
C GLY A 121 8.83 -2.67 -7.71
N PHE A 122 9.61 -2.78 -6.63
CA PHE A 122 9.08 -2.79 -5.27
C PHE A 122 8.36 -1.48 -4.93
N TYR A 123 8.96 -0.34 -5.26
CA TYR A 123 8.37 0.98 -5.01
C TYR A 123 7.06 1.22 -5.79
N ILE A 124 7.03 0.91 -7.09
CA ILE A 124 5.83 1.05 -7.93
C ILE A 124 4.73 0.12 -7.45
N THR A 125 5.07 -1.12 -7.10
CA THR A 125 4.11 -2.09 -6.54
C THR A 125 3.49 -1.55 -5.25
N ASP A 126 4.29 -0.93 -4.38
CA ASP A 126 3.82 -0.37 -3.13
C ASP A 126 2.86 0.82 -3.34
N ILE A 127 3.15 1.68 -4.32
CA ILE A 127 2.24 2.76 -4.74
C ILE A 127 0.94 2.18 -5.30
N ALA A 128 1.03 1.21 -6.22
CA ALA A 128 -0.15 0.60 -6.85
C ALA A 128 -1.07 -0.06 -5.82
N ILE A 129 -0.49 -0.77 -4.84
CA ILE A 129 -1.22 -1.36 -3.70
C ILE A 129 -1.90 -0.27 -2.86
N SER A 130 -1.23 0.86 -2.62
CA SER A 130 -1.79 2.00 -1.88
C SER A 130 -3.04 2.59 -2.54
N PHE A 131 -3.16 2.48 -3.87
CA PHE A 131 -4.34 2.91 -4.64
C PHE A 131 -5.45 1.84 -4.71
N LYS A 132 -5.14 0.62 -5.18
CA LYS A 132 -6.15 -0.39 -5.55
C LYS A 132 -6.74 -1.16 -4.37
N ASN A 133 -5.87 -1.75 -3.57
CA ASN A 133 -6.25 -2.66 -2.49
C ASN A 133 -5.28 -2.45 -1.36
N PRO A 134 -5.59 -1.55 -0.42
CA PRO A 134 -4.74 -1.39 0.72
C PRO A 134 -4.66 -2.74 1.45
N ARG A 135 -3.46 -3.32 1.43
CA ARG A 135 -3.17 -4.64 2.01
C ARG A 135 -3.43 -4.65 3.52
N ASP A 136 -3.44 -3.47 4.13
CA ASP A 136 -3.56 -3.28 5.56
C ASP A 136 -4.98 -2.92 5.98
N SER A 137 -5.50 -3.65 6.97
CA SER A 137 -6.74 -3.32 7.68
C SER A 137 -6.72 -1.89 8.22
N GLU A 138 -5.55 -1.41 8.64
CA GLU A 138 -5.34 -0.03 9.09
C GLU A 138 -5.50 1.01 7.97
N PHE A 139 -5.25 0.65 6.72
CA PHE A 139 -5.54 1.56 5.60
C PHE A 139 -7.05 1.70 5.34
N ARG A 140 -7.84 0.65 5.62
CA ARG A 140 -9.31 0.70 5.48
C ARG A 140 -9.94 1.66 6.50
N SER A 141 -9.24 1.92 7.59
CA SER A 141 -9.68 2.81 8.65
C SER A 141 -9.12 4.23 8.55
N VAL A 142 -8.17 4.49 7.64
CA VAL A 142 -7.73 5.86 7.34
C VAL A 142 -8.81 6.57 6.50
N LYS A 143 -9.32 7.70 7.01
CA LYS A 143 -10.26 8.57 6.30
C LYS A 143 -9.63 9.29 5.10
#